data_AF-A0AAU9HF75-F1
#
_entry.id   AF-A0AAU9HF75-F1
#
_cell.length_a   1.000
_cell.length_b   1.000
_cell.length_c   1.000
_cell.angle_alpha   90.00
_cell.angle_beta   90.00
_cell.angle_gamma   90.00
#
_symmetry.space_group_name_H-M   'P 1'
#
loop_
_entity.id
_entity.type
_entity.pdbx_description
1 polymer ?
#
loop_
_entity_poly.entity_id
_entity_poly.type
_entity_poly.pdbx_seq_one_letter_code
_entity_poly.pdbx_strand_id
1 'polypeptide(L)' 'MDNKFLKQFYSIVKWQGLEGSTIKRLYNKNILDTDISIPSTTDKIK' A
#
# COMPACT_ATOMS: atom_id res chain seq x y z
N MET A 1 17.43 5.43 4.43
CA MET A 1 17.01 4.52 3.35
C MET A 1 15.52 4.73 3.12
N ASP A 2 15.13 5.59 2.19
CA ASP A 2 13.72 5.80 1.84
C ASP A 2 13.24 4.66 0.93
N ASN A 3 12.25 3.90 1.39
CA ASN A 3 11.60 2.91 0.53
C ASN A 3 10.62 3.63 -0.41
N LYS A 4 11.16 4.19 -1.50
CA LYS A 4 10.40 4.92 -2.53
C LYS A 4 9.24 4.11 -3.09
N PHE A 5 9.41 2.79 -3.20
CA PHE A 5 8.35 1.87 -3.64
C PHE A 5 7.18 1.86 -2.67
N LEU A 6 7.42 1.61 -1.38
CA LEU A 6 6.36 1.64 -0.37
C LEU A 6 5.70 3.02 -0.28
N LYS A 7 6.48 4.10 -0.39
CA LYS A 7 5.93 5.47 -0.39
C LYS A 7 4.98 5.72 -1.56
N GLN A 8 5.34 5.25 -2.75
CA GLN A 8 4.47 5.35 -3.94
C GLN A 8 3.26 4.40 -3.83
N PHE A 9 3.44 3.21 -3.28
CA PHE A 9 2.36 2.26 -3.06
C PHE A 9 1.30 2.83 -2.09
N TYR A 10 1.72 3.36 -0.94
CA TYR A 10 0.81 3.93 0.05
C TYR A 10 0.04 5.16 -0.43
N SER A 11 0.51 5.86 -1.47
CA SER A 11 -0.22 7.01 -2.04
C SER A 11 -1.33 6.62 -3.00
N ILE A 12 -1.30 5.41 -3.57
CA ILE A 12 -2.26 4.95 -4.58
C ILE A 12 -3.21 3.86 -4.09
N VAL A 13 -2.83 3.14 -3.04
CA VAL A 13 -3.64 2.03 -2.51
C VAL A 13 -4.93 2.53 -1.87
N LYS A 14 -6.05 1.85 -2.19
CA LYS A 14 -7.35 2.13 -1.60
C LYS A 14 -7.52 1.30 -0.32
N TRP A 15 -7.44 1.97 0.82
CA TRP A 15 -7.57 1.32 2.12
C TRP A 15 -9.04 0.97 2.42
N GLN A 16 -9.28 -0.28 2.81
CA GLN A 16 -10.58 -0.74 3.25
C GLN A 16 -10.93 -0.15 4.63
N GLY A 17 -12.19 0.25 4.81
CA GLY A 17 -12.71 0.71 6.12
C GLY A 17 -12.43 2.18 6.48
N LEU A 18 -11.97 3.00 5.53
CA LEU A 18 -11.86 4.46 5.75
C LEU A 18 -13.18 5.22 5.50
N GLU A 19 -14.13 4.62 4.78
CA GLU A 19 -15.44 5.20 4.48
C GLU A 19 -16.47 4.72 5.51
N GLY A 20 -17.27 5.65 6.04
CA GLY A 20 -18.35 5.35 6.99
C GLY A 20 -17.96 5.25 8.46
N SER A 21 -16.67 5.36 8.82
CA SER A 21 -16.22 5.40 10.21
C SER A 21 -16.35 6.81 10.83
N THR A 22 -16.68 6.90 12.11
CA THR A 22 -16.67 8.18 12.87
C THR A 22 -15.29 8.85 12.89
N ILE A 23 -14.20 8.06 12.80
CA ILE A 23 -12.82 8.54 12.76
C ILE A 23 -12.10 7.89 11.59
N LYS A 24 -11.62 8.70 10.65
CA LYS A 24 -10.78 8.23 9.54
C LYS A 24 -9.40 7.85 10.08
N ARG A 25 -9.18 6.56 10.33
CA ARG A 25 -7.91 6.00 10.82
C ARG A 25 -7.56 4.75 10.04
N LEU A 26 -6.30 4.68 9.62
CA LEU A 26 -5.70 3.44 9.13
C LEU A 26 -5.12 2.66 10.31
N TYR A 27 -5.48 1.37 10.45
CA TYR A 27 -4.93 0.49 11.47
C TYR A 27 -3.79 -0.34 10.91
N ASN A 28 -2.85 -0.75 11.78
CA ASN A 28 -1.72 -1.61 11.38
C ASN A 28 -2.19 -2.91 10.72
N LYS A 29 -3.32 -3.46 11.18
CA LYS A 29 -3.93 -4.64 10.57
C LYS A 29 -4.31 -4.39 9.10
N ASN A 30 -4.82 -3.21 8.76
CA ASN A 30 -5.11 -2.87 7.36
C ASN A 30 -3.84 -2.88 6.51
N ILE A 31 -2.71 -2.39 7.05
CA ILE A 31 -1.43 -2.37 6.35
C ILE A 31 -0.92 -3.80 6.12
N LEU A 32 -1.00 -4.64 7.14
CA LEU A 32 -0.53 -6.04 7.08
C LEU A 32 -1.37 -6.92 6.16
N ASP A 33 -2.69 -6.68 6.12
CA ASP A 33 -3.63 -7.47 5.31
C ASP A 33 -3.73 -6.95 3.86
N THR A 34 -3.02 -5.88 3.49
CA THR A 34 -3.08 -5.32 2.15
C THR A 34 -2.16 -6.10 1.20
N ASP A 35 -2.76 -6.68 0.16
CA ASP A 35 -2.00 -7.31 -0.93
C ASP A 35 -1.18 -6.28 -1.70
N ILE A 36 0.10 -6.60 -1.89
CA ILE A 36 1.06 -5.78 -2.64
C ILE A 36 1.66 -6.59 -3.79
N SER A 37 1.45 -6.12 -5.02
CA SER A 37 2.10 -6.71 -6.18
C SER A 37 3.54 -6.17 -6.25
N ILE A 38 4.49 -7.04 -5.95
CA ILE A 38 5.90 -6.72 -6.10
C ILE A 38 6.25 -6.97 -7.58
N PRO A 39 6.72 -5.96 -8.33
CA PRO A 39 7.15 -6.19 -9.70
C PRO A 39 8.25 -7.24 -9.70
N SER A 40 8.07 -8.29 -10.50
CA SER A 40 9.12 -9.28 -10.68
C SER A 40 10.37 -8.59 -11.23
N THR A 41 11.55 -8.92 -10.71
CA THR A 41 12.82 -8.36 -11.17
C THR A 41 13.15 -8.69 -12.63
N THR A 42 12.32 -9.51 -13.28
CA THR A 42 12.48 -9.99 -14.65
C THR A 42 12.21 -8.92 -15.70
N ASP A 43 11.43 -7.87 -15.41
CA ASP A 43 11.13 -6.79 -16.37
C ASP A 43 12.03 -5.55 -16.21
N LYS A 44 13.34 -5.79 -16.04
CA LYS A 44 14.39 -4.75 -16.15
C LYS A 44 15.25 -4.90 -17.40
N ILE A 45 14.73 -5.56 -18.44
CA ILE A 45 15.38 -5.61 -19.76
C ILE A 45 14.32 -5.31 -20.83
N LYS A 46 14.12 -4.03 -21.12
CA LYS A 46 13.92 -3.55 -22.49
C LYS A 46 14.28 -2.08 -22.61
#